data_AF-A0AAX2YZN2-F1
#
_entry.id   AF-A0AAX2YZN2-F1
#
_cell.length_a   1.000
_cell.length_b   1.000
_cell.length_c   1.000
_cell.angle_alpha   90.00
_cell.angle_beta   90.00
_cell.angle_gamma   90.00
#
_symmetry.space_group_name_H-M   'P 1'
#
loop_
_entity.id
_entity.type
_entity.pdbx_description
1 polymer ?
#
loop_
_entity_poly.entity_id
_entity_poly.type
_entity_poly.pdbx_seq_one_letter_code
_entity_poly.pdbx_strand_id
1 'polypeptide(L)' 'MGYRTLKSIFHEHNESKMKEEYTKRFNSLASFNTNINIIPMENGKKVNDLEYPLFFMVTKNLSKKTRININ' A
#
# COMPACT_ATOMS: atom_id res chain seq x y z
N MET A 1 -11.97 11.57 6.00
CA MET A 1 -11.27 10.42 6.64
C MET A 1 -9.81 10.46 6.23
N GLY A 2 -8.88 10.61 7.19
CA GLY A 2 -7.45 10.51 6.88
C GLY A 2 -7.10 9.10 6.43
N TYR A 3 -6.24 8.97 5.42
CA TYR A 3 -5.85 7.67 4.89
C TYR A 3 -4.89 7.00 5.88
N ARG A 4 -5.33 5.92 6.54
CA ARG A 4 -4.52 5.18 7.51
C ARG A 4 -3.48 4.32 6.80
N THR A 5 -2.27 4.27 7.34
CA THR A 5 -1.19 3.43 6.79
C THR A 5 -1.44 1.96 7.13
N LEU A 6 -0.89 1.03 6.34
CA LEU A 6 -0.97 -0.40 6.67
C LEU A 6 -0.30 -0.71 8.02
N LYS A 7 0.77 0.04 8.35
CA LYS A 7 1.42 -0.04 9.66
C LYS A 7 0.48 0.33 10.82
N SER A 8 -0.29 1.41 10.70
CA SER A 8 -1.22 1.78 11.78
C SER A 8 -2.34 0.74 11.92
N ILE A 9 -2.86 0.22 10.81
CA ILE A 9 -3.89 -0.84 10.81
C ILE A 9 -3.37 -2.11 11.49
N PHE A 10 -2.12 -2.50 11.23
CA PHE A 10 -1.48 -3.63 11.90
C PHE A 10 -1.47 -3.47 13.43
N HIS A 11 -1.03 -2.31 13.92
CA HIS A 11 -0.94 -2.06 15.36
C HIS A 11 -2.30 -1.90 16.06
N GLU A 12 -3.31 -1.33 15.38
CA GLU A 12 -4.65 -1.10 15.96
C GLU A 12 -5.53 -2.35 15.94
N HIS A 13 -5.35 -3.24 14.96
CA HIS A 13 -6.21 -4.39 14.77
C HIS A 13 -5.42 -5.69 14.87
N ASN A 14 -4.69 -6.06 13.81
CA ASN A 14 -3.76 -7.18 13.72
C ASN A 14 -3.30 -7.34 12.26
N GLU A 15 -2.46 -8.36 12.02
CA GLU A 15 -1.98 -8.75 10.70
C GLU A 15 -3.10 -9.13 9.72
N SER A 16 -4.11 -9.88 10.18
CA SER A 16 -5.22 -10.31 9.32
C SER A 16 -5.96 -9.11 8.73
N LYS A 17 -6.26 -8.11 9.57
CA LYS A 17 -6.93 -6.89 9.10
C LYS A 17 -6.05 -6.05 8.18
N MET A 18 -4.74 -5.99 8.47
CA MET A 18 -3.77 -5.33 7.59
C MET A 18 -3.72 -5.99 6.20
N LYS A 19 -3.68 -7.33 6.14
CA LYS A 19 -3.70 -8.10 4.88
C LYS A 19 -4.98 -7.89 4.09
N GLU A 20 -6.14 -7.88 4.76
CA GLU A 20 -7.43 -7.58 4.14
C GLU A 20 -7.42 -6.19 3.47
N GLU A 21 -6.95 -5.17 4.21
CA GLU A 21 -6.85 -3.81 3.71
C GLU A 21 -5.81 -3.65 2.60
N TYR A 22 -4.66 -4.33 2.71
CA TYR A 22 -3.67 -4.39 1.64
C TYR A 22 -4.29 -4.91 0.34
N THR A 23 -4.97 -6.06 0.40
CA THR A 23 -5.57 -6.71 -0.79
C THR A 23 -6.64 -5.84 -1.44
N LYS A 24 -7.50 -5.20 -0.63
CA LYS A 24 -8.50 -4.24 -1.14
C LYS A 24 -7.85 -3.07 -1.86
N ARG A 25 -6.80 -2.51 -1.28
CA ARG A 25 -6.10 -1.36 -1.85
C ARG A 25 -5.34 -1.75 -3.11
N PHE A 26 -4.64 -2.87 -3.12
CA PHE A 26 -3.92 -3.39 -4.30
C PHE A 26 -4.87 -3.59 -5.50
N ASN A 27 -6.07 -4.12 -5.26
CA ASN A 27 -7.08 -4.37 -6.30
C ASN A 27 -7.99 -3.17 -6.61
N SER A 28 -7.74 -2.00 -6.01
CA SER A 28 -8.53 -0.79 -6.25
C SER A 28 -8.25 -0.20 -7.62
N LEU A 29 -9.30 0.29 -8.31
CA LEU A 29 -9.15 1.05 -9.56
C LEU A 29 -8.34 2.35 -9.38
N ALA A 30 -8.23 2.84 -8.15
CA ALA A 30 -7.44 4.02 -7.83
C ALA A 30 -5.97 3.70 -7.50
N SER A 31 -5.55 2.44 -7.62
CA SER A 31 -4.19 2.01 -7.34
C SER A 31 -3.36 1.89 -8.59
N PHE A 32 -2.12 2.36 -8.50
CA PHE A 32 -1.10 2.14 -9.51
C PHE A 32 -0.09 1.14 -8.97
N ASN A 33 -0.06 -0.04 -9.59
CA ASN A 33 0.90 -1.08 -9.25
C ASN A 33 2.28 -0.71 -9.77
N THR A 34 3.28 -0.95 -8.93
CA THR A 34 4.67 -0.86 -9.35
C THR A 34 5.16 -2.26 -9.74
N ASN A 35 6.25 -2.34 -10.49
CA ASN A 35 6.95 -3.61 -10.74
C ASN A 35 8.00 -3.90 -9.65
N ILE A 36 7.73 -3.46 -8.41
CA ILE A 36 8.64 -3.61 -7.27
C ILE A 36 7.93 -4.47 -6.22
N ASN A 37 8.57 -5.57 -5.82
CA ASN A 37 8.12 -6.40 -4.71
C ASN A 37 8.98 -6.10 -3.49
N ILE A 38 8.36 -6.10 -2.31
CA ILE A 38 9.06 -6.04 -1.03
C ILE A 38 8.89 -7.35 -0.26
N ILE A 39 9.95 -7.76 0.41
CA ILE A 39 9.93 -8.88 1.36
C ILE A 39 9.81 -8.28 2.76
N PRO A 40 8.78 -8.65 3.54
CA PRO A 40 8.62 -8.13 4.88
C PRO A 40 9.72 -8.65 5.82
N MET A 41 10.01 -7.87 6.85
CA MET A 41 10.93 -8.23 7.91
C MET A 41 10.17 -8.45 9.22
N GLU A 42 10.43 -9.57 9.88
CA GLU A 42 9.88 -9.92 11.19
C GLU A 42 11.03 -10.32 12.12
N ASN A 43 11.08 -9.72 13.31
CA ASN A 43 12.13 -9.96 14.32
C ASN A 43 13.56 -9.87 13.75
N GLY A 44 13.78 -8.90 12.84
CA GLY A 44 15.07 -8.66 12.20
C GLY A 44 15.45 -9.66 11.10
N LYS A 45 14.56 -10.61 10.75
CA LYS A 45 14.77 -11.58 9.68
C LYS A 45 13.79 -11.36 8.54
N LYS A 46 14.21 -11.70 7.31
CA LYS A 46 13.32 -11.72 6.15
C LYS A 46 12.34 -12.89 6.26
N VAL A 47 11.09 -12.67 5.88
CA VAL A 47 10.10 -13.74 5.72
C VAL A 47 10.15 -14.22 4.28
N ASN A 48 10.90 -15.27 4.00
CA ASN A 48 11.24 -15.66 2.63
C ASN A 48 10.04 -16.15 1.79
N ASP A 49 8.96 -16.59 2.44
CA ASP A 49 7.78 -17.15 1.76
C ASP A 49 6.67 -16.12 1.50
N LEU A 50 6.98 -14.83 1.67
CA LEU A 50 6.00 -13.75 1.57
C LEU A 50 6.57 -12.54 0.82
N GLU A 51 5.88 -12.12 -0.23
CA GLU A 51 6.17 -10.90 -0.98
C GLU A 51 4.94 -10.02 -1.09
N TYR A 52 5.14 -8.71 -1.00
CA TYR A 52 4.11 -7.71 -1.23
C TYR A 52 4.49 -6.82 -2.41
N PRO A 53 3.79 -6.92 -3.55
CA PRO A 53 3.87 -5.92 -4.61
C PRO A 53 3.59 -4.51 -4.09
N LEU A 54 4.48 -3.57 -4.35
CA LEU A 54 4.25 -2.17 -4.01
C LEU A 54 3.25 -1.54 -4.98
N PHE A 55 2.37 -0.74 -4.42
CA PHE A 55 1.43 0.09 -5.17
C PHE A 55 1.27 1.43 -4.45
N PHE A 56 0.86 2.46 -5.18
CA PHE A 56 0.43 3.71 -4.57
C PHE A 56 -0.99 4.04 -5.01
N MET A 57 -1.76 4.57 -4.06
CA MET A 57 -3.09 5.06 -4.36
C MET A 57 -3.02 6.49 -4.88
N VAL A 58 -3.69 6.76 -5.99
CA VAL A 58 -3.84 8.12 -6.50
C VAL A 58 -4.79 8.87 -5.57
N THR A 59 -4.23 9.77 -4.76
CA THR A 59 -5.02 10.67 -3.93
C THR A 59 -5.48 11.88 -4.75
N LYS A 60 -6.55 12.57 -4.32
CA LYS A 60 -6.99 13.85 -4.94
C LYS A 60 -5.86 14.89 -5.03
N ASN A 61 -4.87 14.81 -4.14
CA ASN A 61 -3.71 15.72 -4.15
C ASN A 61 -2.71 15.33 -5.24
N LEU A 62 -2.49 14.04 -5.46
CA LEU A 62 -1.66 13.53 -6.56
C LEU A 62 -2.29 13.85 -7.92
N SER A 63 -3.61 13.63 -8.07
CA SER A 63 -4.30 13.88 -9.34
C SER A 63 -4.30 15.36 -9.78
N LYS A 64 -4.32 16.30 -8.83
CA LYS A 64 -4.22 17.74 -9.13
C LYS A 64 -2.84 18.14 -9.65
N LYS A 65 -1.78 17.51 -9.14
CA LYS A 65 -0.40 17.81 -9.55
C LYS A 65 -0.08 17.25 -10.93
N THR A 66 -0.64 16.10 -11.28
CA THR A 66 -0.48 15.52 -12.63
C THR A 66 -1.11 16.39 -13.72
N ARG A 67 -2.27 17.02 -13.46
CA ARG A 67 -2.94 17.92 -14.43
C ARG A 67 -2.15 19.17 -14.81
N ILE A 68 -1.23 19.64 -13.96
CA ILE A 68 -0.44 20.85 -14.22
C ILE A 68 0.69 20.55 -15.23
N ASN A 69 1.13 19.29 -15.35
CA ASN A 69 2.24 18.88 -16.21
C ASN A 69 1.80 18.35 -17.59
N ILE A 70 0.54 18.57 -17.99
CA ILE A 70 -0.02 18.12 -19.29
C ILE A 70 -0.62 19.28 -20.09
N ASN A 71 -0.12 20.50 -19.91
CA ASN A 71 -0.42 21.66 -20.74
C ASN A 71 0.87 22.32 -21.22
#